data_AF-A0AAV9TMG9-F1
#
_entry.id   AF-A0AAV9TMG9-F1
#
_cell.length_a   1.000
_cell.length_b   1.000
_cell.length_c   1.000
_cell.angle_alpha   90.00
_cell.angle_beta   90.00
_cell.angle_gamma   90.00
#
_symmetry.space_group_name_H-M   'P 1'
#
loop_
_entity.id
_entity.type
_entity.pdbx_description
1 polymer ?
#
loop_
_entity_poly.entity_id
_entity_poly.type
_entity_poly.pdbx_seq_one_letter_code
_entity_poly.pdbx_strand_id
1 'polypeptide(L)'
;MAETLRKACLEPRDISYVEMHGTGTRVGDVAETTAVANVFGDAGRTIPFSVGTIKANIGHAGAIRAAFAVESIAQLVDELKADLREATTTNLVQGASSSGSSAGRISFVFTGQGSLYGGMGSDLCETSPVFRDSVDLCVRLARSMGFPPFLDLILDHSLKPSTKTTTQAQLATVTVQVALAAFWAACGIKPAMVMGHSLGEYYALYVAGVLSLSDILFLVGQRAALIQDCPEVGAYAMLDIAASEKTVNQLISARPRSSCQVACLNSPSATGVSGLVRDIKELQQHVRTQNLRTPLLPVAYGFHSARLDPTLAQYETIANGVRFSAPEIPVASTLRGSLSLPGDAARPWVPRDTVSAQLLPDFDSNQAAFGGFFDSRTCQPSREDYRSHR
;
A
#
# COMPACT_ATOMS: atom_id res chain seq x y z
N MET A 1 -33.77 -28.48 8.65
CA MET A 1 -33.43 -27.28 9.46
C MET A 1 -34.70 -26.54 9.91
N ALA A 2 -35.52 -25.99 9.00
CA ALA A 2 -36.77 -25.31 9.36
C ALA A 2 -37.70 -26.13 10.28
N GLU A 3 -37.92 -27.41 9.95
CA GLU A 3 -38.70 -28.34 10.77
C GLU A 3 -38.09 -28.59 12.17
N THR A 4 -36.76 -28.57 12.27
CA THR A 4 -36.03 -28.73 13.54
C THR A 4 -36.17 -27.49 14.41
N LEU A 5 -36.06 -26.30 13.82
CA LEU A 5 -36.26 -25.01 14.51
C LEU A 5 -37.69 -24.91 15.06
N ARG A 6 -38.68 -25.28 14.25
CA ARG A 6 -40.08 -25.32 14.65
C ARG A 6 -40.33 -26.26 15.84
N LYS A 7 -39.71 -27.45 15.85
CA LYS A 7 -39.78 -28.39 16.98
C LYS A 7 -39.07 -27.88 18.23
N ALA A 8 -38.05 -27.04 18.06
CA ALA A 8 -37.31 -26.40 19.14
C ALA A 8 -37.90 -25.06 19.58
N CYS A 9 -39.05 -24.64 19.01
CA CYS A 9 -39.66 -23.32 19.23
C CYS A 9 -38.70 -22.14 18.98
N LEU A 10 -37.84 -22.26 17.97
CA LEU A 10 -36.92 -21.21 17.52
C LEU A 10 -37.32 -20.72 16.14
N GLU A 11 -37.13 -19.43 15.90
CA GLU A 11 -37.28 -18.81 14.58
C GLU A 11 -35.91 -18.77 13.87
N PRO A 12 -35.86 -18.80 12.52
CA PRO A 12 -34.59 -18.70 11.79
C PRO A 12 -33.73 -17.48 12.18
N ARG A 13 -34.38 -16.38 12.58
CA ARG A 13 -33.70 -15.15 13.03
C ARG A 13 -32.87 -15.34 14.31
N ASP A 14 -33.20 -16.34 15.13
CA ASP A 14 -32.58 -16.59 16.43
C ASP A 14 -31.19 -17.26 16.33
N ILE A 15 -30.81 -17.76 15.14
CA ILE A 15 -29.56 -18.50 14.93
C ILE A 15 -28.49 -17.62 14.29
N SER A 16 -27.55 -17.06 15.06
CA SER A 16 -26.56 -16.09 14.53
C SER A 16 -25.42 -16.69 13.70
N TYR A 17 -25.15 -18.00 13.82
CA TYR A 17 -24.03 -18.68 13.17
C TYR A 17 -24.40 -20.08 12.68
N VAL A 18 -23.90 -20.46 11.51
CA VAL A 18 -23.90 -21.85 11.03
C VAL A 18 -22.48 -22.27 10.64
N GLU A 19 -22.00 -23.31 11.32
CA GLU A 19 -20.81 -24.07 10.94
C GLU A 19 -21.18 -25.04 9.82
N MET A 20 -20.62 -24.81 8.64
CA MET A 20 -20.79 -25.66 7.47
C MET A 20 -19.77 -26.80 7.45
N HIS A 21 -20.16 -27.91 6.85
CA HIS A 21 -19.27 -29.03 6.62
C HIS A 21 -18.11 -28.64 5.70
N GLY A 22 -18.35 -27.79 4.68
CA GLY A 22 -17.30 -27.13 3.90
C GLY A 22 -16.32 -28.14 3.30
N THR A 23 -16.85 -29.05 2.49
CA THR A 23 -16.10 -30.17 1.92
C THR A 23 -15.02 -29.75 0.91
N GLY A 24 -15.07 -28.50 0.45
CA GLY A 24 -14.25 -28.02 -0.66
C GLY A 24 -14.69 -28.58 -2.01
N THR A 25 -15.86 -29.22 -2.06
CA THR A 25 -16.39 -29.79 -3.31
C THR A 25 -17.37 -28.81 -3.94
N ARG A 26 -17.14 -28.53 -5.22
CA ARG A 26 -17.97 -27.67 -6.07
C ARG A 26 -19.48 -27.95 -5.91
N VAL A 27 -19.88 -29.21 -5.95
CA VAL A 27 -21.29 -29.61 -5.83
C VAL A 27 -21.79 -29.56 -4.38
N GLY A 28 -20.98 -30.02 -3.43
CA GLY A 28 -21.36 -30.12 -2.02
C GLY A 28 -21.53 -28.74 -1.37
N ASP A 29 -20.59 -27.83 -1.59
CA ASP A 29 -20.57 -26.53 -0.92
C ASP A 29 -21.71 -25.62 -1.43
N VAL A 30 -22.06 -25.70 -2.72
CA VAL A 30 -23.22 -24.99 -3.29
C VAL A 30 -24.54 -25.58 -2.79
N ALA A 31 -24.67 -26.90 -2.70
CA ALA A 31 -25.85 -27.54 -2.14
C ALA A 31 -26.05 -27.17 -0.66
N GLU A 32 -24.97 -27.16 0.12
CA GLU A 32 -24.98 -26.80 1.53
C GLU A 32 -25.34 -25.32 1.73
N THR A 33 -24.73 -24.41 0.97
CA THR A 33 -25.03 -22.96 1.05
C THR A 33 -26.46 -22.67 0.61
N THR A 34 -26.96 -23.33 -0.43
CA THR A 34 -28.35 -23.18 -0.91
C THR A 34 -29.35 -23.64 0.16
N ALA A 35 -29.05 -24.74 0.85
CA ALA A 35 -29.90 -25.23 1.93
C ALA A 35 -29.97 -24.24 3.12
N VAL A 36 -28.84 -23.60 3.45
CA VAL A 36 -28.78 -22.53 4.47
C VAL A 36 -29.56 -21.30 3.99
N ALA A 37 -29.38 -20.88 2.73
CA ALA A 37 -30.08 -19.75 2.14
C ALA A 37 -31.61 -19.90 2.18
N ASN A 38 -32.13 -21.08 1.84
CA ASN A 38 -33.56 -21.36 1.83
C ASN A 38 -34.24 -21.25 3.21
N VAL A 39 -33.46 -21.37 4.29
CA VAL A 39 -33.99 -21.37 5.66
C VAL A 39 -33.70 -20.06 6.37
N PHE A 40 -32.53 -19.46 6.13
CA PHE A 40 -32.02 -18.30 6.88
C PHE A 40 -31.89 -17.02 6.05
N GLY A 41 -32.02 -17.10 4.72
CA GLY A 41 -31.71 -16.01 3.78
C GLY A 41 -32.66 -14.82 3.81
N ASP A 42 -33.93 -15.04 4.15
CA ASP A 42 -34.97 -13.99 4.20
C ASP A 42 -35.66 -13.92 5.58
N ALA A 43 -34.85 -13.97 6.64
CA ALA A 43 -35.34 -14.05 8.02
C ALA A 43 -35.59 -12.68 8.69
N GLY A 44 -35.58 -11.57 7.94
CA GLY A 44 -35.86 -10.22 8.45
C GLY A 44 -34.90 -9.78 9.57
N ARG A 45 -33.59 -9.97 9.38
CA ARG A 45 -32.56 -9.80 10.42
C ARG A 45 -32.01 -8.38 10.44
N THR A 46 -31.68 -7.87 11.63
CA THR A 46 -31.00 -6.58 11.83
C THR A 46 -29.49 -6.72 12.07
N ILE A 47 -29.01 -7.94 12.31
CA ILE A 47 -27.60 -8.28 12.49
C ILE A 47 -27.15 -9.25 11.38
N PRO A 48 -25.91 -9.14 10.88
CA PRO A 48 -25.38 -10.06 9.88
C PRO A 48 -25.42 -11.51 10.37
N PHE A 49 -25.82 -12.42 9.49
CA PHE A 49 -25.80 -13.86 9.76
C PHE A 49 -24.47 -14.44 9.29
N SER A 50 -23.72 -15.03 10.21
CA SER A 50 -22.39 -15.55 9.92
C SER A 50 -22.44 -17.02 9.51
N VAL A 51 -21.69 -17.35 8.46
CA VAL A 51 -21.52 -18.72 7.99
C VAL A 51 -20.03 -18.98 7.86
N GLY A 52 -19.55 -20.12 8.37
CA GLY A 52 -18.13 -20.45 8.39
C GLY A 52 -17.87 -21.94 8.24
N THR A 53 -16.61 -22.30 8.00
CA THR A 53 -16.15 -23.68 8.06
C THR A 53 -14.73 -23.77 8.63
N ILE A 54 -14.58 -24.48 9.74
CA ILE A 54 -13.31 -24.82 10.36
C ILE A 54 -12.57 -25.86 9.51
N LYS A 55 -13.30 -26.74 8.80
CA LYS A 55 -12.72 -27.85 8.05
C LYS A 55 -11.91 -27.38 6.84
N ALA A 56 -12.39 -26.39 6.09
CA ALA A 56 -11.59 -25.79 5.01
C ALA A 56 -10.38 -24.99 5.55
N ASN A 57 -10.46 -24.47 6.78
CA ASN A 57 -9.39 -23.69 7.41
C ASN A 57 -8.28 -24.54 8.04
N ILE A 58 -8.56 -25.79 8.44
CA ILE A 58 -7.60 -26.65 9.15
C ILE A 58 -7.30 -27.98 8.41
N GLY A 59 -8.16 -28.46 7.50
CA GLY A 59 -8.17 -29.88 7.10
C GLY A 59 -8.17 -30.24 5.61
N HIS A 60 -8.24 -29.31 4.65
CA HIS A 60 -8.13 -29.62 3.22
C HIS A 60 -7.19 -28.64 2.50
N ALA A 61 -5.94 -29.06 2.31
CA ALA A 61 -4.91 -28.33 1.56
C ALA A 61 -5.10 -28.46 0.02
N GLY A 62 -6.32 -28.26 -0.46
CA GLY A 62 -6.67 -28.28 -1.88
C GLY A 62 -6.69 -26.87 -2.47
N ALA A 63 -5.55 -26.42 -2.98
CA ALA A 63 -5.26 -25.42 -4.03
C ALA A 63 -6.09 -24.12 -4.26
N ILE A 64 -7.23 -23.85 -3.62
CA ILE A 64 -8.00 -22.62 -3.88
C ILE A 64 -8.62 -22.11 -2.57
N ARG A 65 -8.19 -20.91 -2.13
CA ARG A 65 -8.89 -20.12 -1.12
C ARG A 65 -9.65 -19.03 -1.85
N ALA A 66 -10.97 -19.00 -1.72
CA ALA A 66 -11.82 -17.93 -2.22
C ALA A 66 -12.51 -17.25 -1.03
N ALA A 67 -12.57 -15.93 -1.06
CA ALA A 67 -13.37 -15.13 -0.14
C ALA A 67 -14.33 -14.29 -0.97
N PHE A 68 -15.61 -14.37 -0.65
CA PHE A 68 -16.67 -13.64 -1.35
C PHE A 68 -17.21 -12.57 -0.41
N ALA A 69 -17.08 -11.31 -0.80
CA ALA A 69 -17.73 -10.20 -0.11
C ALA A 69 -19.13 -10.03 -0.70
N VAL A 70 -20.15 -10.33 0.10
CA VAL A 70 -21.55 -10.36 -0.35
C VAL A 70 -22.45 -9.78 0.71
N GLU A 71 -23.48 -9.07 0.27
CA GLU A 71 -24.45 -8.37 1.11
C GLU A 71 -25.65 -9.26 1.50
N SER A 72 -25.78 -10.43 0.85
CA SER A 72 -26.84 -11.40 1.14
C SER A 72 -26.40 -12.84 0.85
N ILE A 73 -27.10 -13.80 1.44
CA ILE A 73 -26.87 -15.23 1.17
C ILE A 73 -27.25 -15.58 -0.28
N ALA A 74 -28.27 -14.92 -0.84
CA ALA A 74 -28.64 -15.10 -2.24
C ALA A 74 -27.49 -14.71 -3.18
N GLN A 75 -26.83 -13.58 -2.91
CA GLN A 75 -25.64 -13.15 -3.64
C GLN A 75 -24.47 -14.14 -3.46
N LEU A 76 -24.24 -14.66 -2.25
CA LEU A 76 -23.23 -15.71 -2.03
C LEU A 76 -23.48 -16.94 -2.91
N VAL A 77 -24.73 -17.38 -3.00
CA VAL A 77 -25.13 -18.54 -3.81
C VAL A 77 -24.90 -18.28 -5.29
N ASP A 78 -25.17 -17.07 -5.78
CA ASP A 78 -24.94 -16.70 -7.18
C ASP A 78 -23.45 -16.59 -7.51
N GLU A 79 -22.64 -16.01 -6.63
CA GLU A 79 -21.17 -15.94 -6.77
C GLU A 79 -20.54 -17.34 -6.78
N LEU A 80 -20.97 -18.24 -5.88
CA LEU A 80 -20.53 -19.63 -5.86
C LEU A 80 -20.96 -20.38 -7.14
N LYS A 81 -22.15 -20.10 -7.68
CA LYS A 81 -22.61 -20.67 -8.96
C LYS A 81 -21.87 -20.09 -10.17
N ALA A 82 -21.41 -18.85 -10.10
CA ALA A 82 -20.58 -18.24 -11.14
C ALA A 82 -19.19 -18.90 -11.15
N ASP A 83 -18.58 -19.08 -9.98
CA ASP A 83 -17.29 -19.81 -9.81
C ASP A 83 -17.39 -21.27 -10.30
N LEU A 84 -18.56 -21.91 -10.15
CA LEU A 84 -18.82 -23.23 -10.74
C LEU A 84 -18.77 -23.26 -12.28
N ARG A 85 -19.15 -22.16 -12.93
CA ARG A 85 -19.32 -22.06 -14.39
C ARG A 85 -18.08 -21.52 -15.10
N GLU A 86 -17.30 -20.68 -14.45
CA GLU A 86 -16.10 -20.06 -15.01
C GLU A 86 -14.83 -20.55 -14.32
N ALA A 87 -14.12 -21.50 -14.92
CA ALA A 87 -12.72 -21.75 -14.58
C ALA A 87 -11.77 -20.61 -15.03
N THR A 88 -12.28 -19.41 -15.34
CA THR A 88 -11.48 -18.26 -15.80
C THR A 88 -12.15 -16.93 -15.44
N THR A 89 -11.87 -16.48 -14.20
CA THR A 89 -11.76 -15.09 -13.72
C THR A 89 -12.87 -14.07 -13.97
N THR A 90 -13.44 -13.56 -12.86
CA THR A 90 -13.26 -12.16 -12.41
C THR A 90 -13.53 -12.08 -10.89
N ASN A 91 -12.67 -11.37 -10.13
CA ASN A 91 -12.69 -11.18 -8.65
C ASN A 91 -12.13 -12.27 -7.72
N LEU A 92 -11.43 -13.30 -8.23
CA LEU A 92 -10.67 -14.21 -7.37
C LEU A 92 -9.21 -13.74 -7.17
N VAL A 93 -8.82 -13.48 -5.91
CA VAL A 93 -7.41 -13.45 -5.52
C VAL A 93 -6.92 -14.90 -5.41
N GLN A 94 -6.36 -15.43 -6.49
CA GLN A 94 -5.76 -16.76 -6.51
C GLN A 94 -4.31 -16.68 -6.01
N GLY A 95 -4.00 -17.40 -4.92
CA GLY A 95 -2.64 -17.58 -4.42
C GLY A 95 -2.31 -19.05 -4.21
N ALA A 96 -1.34 -19.58 -4.96
CA ALA A 96 -0.80 -20.91 -4.72
C ALA A 96 0.06 -20.88 -3.45
N SER A 97 -0.35 -21.59 -2.41
CA SER A 97 0.47 -21.75 -1.21
C SER A 97 1.42 -22.92 -1.42
N SER A 98 2.74 -22.66 -1.45
CA SER A 98 3.75 -23.71 -1.35
C SER A 98 3.70 -24.31 0.05
N SER A 99 3.41 -25.61 0.12
CA SER A 99 3.38 -26.39 1.35
C SER A 99 4.78 -26.45 1.95
N GLY A 100 5.10 -25.57 2.91
CA GLY A 100 6.35 -25.65 3.67
C GLY A 100 6.82 -24.42 4.44
N SER A 101 6.23 -23.22 4.32
CA SER A 101 6.73 -22.03 5.03
C SER A 101 5.84 -21.62 6.21
N SER A 102 6.48 -21.16 7.30
CA SER A 102 5.87 -20.54 8.47
C SER A 102 4.70 -19.62 8.08
N ALA A 103 3.61 -19.60 8.86
CA ALA A 103 2.48 -18.67 8.70
C ALA A 103 2.96 -17.34 8.07
N GLY A 104 2.52 -17.09 6.83
CA GLY A 104 3.16 -16.12 5.94
C GLY A 104 3.37 -14.78 6.63
N ARG A 105 4.63 -14.38 6.79
CA ARG A 105 4.97 -13.09 7.37
C ARG A 105 4.55 -11.99 6.39
N ILE A 106 3.54 -11.22 6.77
CA ILE A 106 3.01 -10.12 5.96
C ILE A 106 3.93 -8.92 6.12
N SER A 107 4.32 -8.30 5.00
CA SER A 107 5.05 -7.02 5.01
C SER A 107 4.15 -5.93 4.50
N PHE A 108 4.15 -4.77 5.15
CA PHE A 108 3.44 -3.60 4.64
C PHE A 108 4.40 -2.71 3.85
N VAL A 109 3.98 -2.30 2.66
CA VAL A 109 4.73 -1.39 1.78
C VAL A 109 3.90 -0.13 1.60
N PHE A 110 4.50 1.00 1.92
CA PHE A 110 3.83 2.29 1.90
C PHE A 110 4.37 3.14 0.76
N THR A 111 3.47 3.53 -0.14
CA THR A 111 3.81 4.34 -1.30
C THR A 111 3.99 5.81 -0.93
N GLY A 112 4.67 6.54 -1.80
CA GLY A 112 4.88 7.98 -1.67
C GLY A 112 3.73 8.81 -2.27
N GLN A 113 4.09 9.95 -2.86
CA GLN A 113 3.13 10.83 -3.53
C GLN A 113 2.65 10.23 -4.86
N GLY A 114 1.34 10.34 -5.16
CA GLY A 114 0.79 9.97 -6.48
C GLY A 114 -0.54 9.21 -6.45
N SER A 115 -0.95 8.66 -5.32
CA SER A 115 -2.19 7.87 -5.15
C SER A 115 -3.40 8.71 -4.70
N LEU A 116 -3.27 10.03 -4.72
CA LEU A 116 -4.27 10.95 -4.16
C LEU A 116 -5.40 11.22 -5.16
N TYR A 117 -6.65 11.09 -4.69
CA TYR A 117 -7.86 11.51 -5.38
C TYR A 117 -8.88 12.06 -4.37
N GLY A 118 -9.83 12.89 -4.81
CA GLY A 118 -10.88 13.43 -3.94
C GLY A 118 -11.80 12.32 -3.43
N GLY A 119 -12.15 12.37 -2.14
CA GLY A 119 -13.00 11.38 -1.51
C GLY A 119 -12.31 10.04 -1.21
N MET A 120 -10.97 10.00 -1.24
CA MET A 120 -10.18 8.76 -1.05
C MET A 120 -10.40 8.01 0.27
N GLY A 121 -11.04 8.64 1.26
CA GLY A 121 -11.39 8.01 2.53
C GLY A 121 -12.87 8.11 2.89
N SER A 122 -13.73 8.59 1.99
CA SER A 122 -15.14 8.86 2.27
C SER A 122 -15.88 7.60 2.72
N ASP A 123 -15.91 6.57 1.86
CA ASP A 123 -16.62 5.30 2.12
C ASP A 123 -16.13 4.63 3.41
N LEU A 124 -14.83 4.68 3.69
CA LEU A 124 -14.26 4.10 4.91
C LEU A 124 -14.56 4.93 6.17
N CYS A 125 -14.69 6.26 6.06
CA CYS A 125 -15.15 7.08 7.18
C CYS A 125 -16.62 6.80 7.53
N GLU A 126 -17.44 6.47 6.52
CA GLU A 126 -18.84 6.10 6.73
C GLU A 126 -18.97 4.69 7.32
N THR A 127 -18.23 3.73 6.78
CA THR A 127 -18.40 2.30 7.09
C THR A 127 -17.52 1.77 8.22
N SER A 128 -16.44 2.45 8.58
CA SER A 128 -15.50 2.00 9.62
C SER A 128 -15.27 3.04 10.71
N PRO A 129 -15.79 2.82 11.94
CA PRO A 129 -15.54 3.70 13.08
C PRO A 129 -14.05 3.86 13.40
N VAL A 130 -13.26 2.78 13.33
CA VAL A 130 -11.81 2.83 13.61
C VAL A 130 -11.07 3.71 12.61
N PHE A 131 -11.44 3.62 11.33
CA PHE A 131 -10.87 4.47 10.29
C PHE A 131 -11.25 5.94 10.53
N ARG A 132 -12.54 6.22 10.74
CA ARG A 132 -13.04 7.58 11.01
C ARG A 132 -12.38 8.21 12.24
N ASP A 133 -12.33 7.49 13.35
CA ASP A 133 -11.72 7.99 14.59
C ASP A 133 -10.24 8.34 14.41
N SER A 134 -9.53 7.55 13.59
CA SER A 134 -8.14 7.81 13.22
C SER A 134 -7.99 9.06 12.36
N VAL A 135 -8.87 9.24 11.36
CA VAL A 135 -8.92 10.45 10.53
C VAL A 135 -9.18 11.68 11.40
N ASP A 136 -10.20 11.63 12.25
CA ASP A 136 -10.58 12.73 13.12
C ASP A 136 -9.45 13.10 14.10
N LEU A 137 -8.75 12.11 14.64
CA LEU A 137 -7.59 12.34 15.50
C LEU A 137 -6.47 13.06 14.73
N CYS A 138 -6.13 12.59 13.53
CA CYS A 138 -5.10 13.22 12.71
C CYS A 138 -5.45 14.67 12.36
N VAL A 139 -6.70 14.93 11.97
CA VAL A 139 -7.17 16.29 11.63
C VAL A 139 -7.12 17.20 12.86
N ARG A 140 -7.55 16.74 14.03
CA ARG A 140 -7.45 17.52 15.28
C ARG A 140 -6.01 17.85 15.64
N LEU A 141 -5.11 16.86 15.57
CA LEU A 141 -3.69 17.06 15.86
C LEU A 141 -3.04 18.05 14.89
N ALA A 142 -3.21 17.84 13.58
CA ALA A 142 -2.65 18.74 12.57
C ALA A 142 -3.18 20.18 12.71
N ARG A 143 -4.48 20.34 13.01
CA ARG A 143 -5.06 21.67 13.31
C ARG A 143 -4.41 22.30 14.55
N SER A 144 -4.18 21.54 15.61
CA SER A 144 -3.54 22.04 16.84
C SER A 144 -2.09 22.50 16.61
N MET A 145 -1.42 21.95 15.58
CA MET A 145 -0.08 22.35 15.14
C MET A 145 -0.09 23.56 14.19
N GLY A 146 -1.27 24.09 13.82
CA GLY A 146 -1.40 25.24 12.94
C GLY A 146 -1.41 24.92 11.43
N PHE A 147 -1.51 23.64 11.05
CA PHE A 147 -1.58 23.27 9.63
C PHE A 147 -2.94 23.59 9.00
N PRO A 148 -2.99 23.86 7.68
CA PRO A 148 -4.24 24.15 6.97
C PRO A 148 -5.19 22.95 6.98
N PRO A 149 -6.52 23.16 6.95
CA PRO A 149 -7.49 22.07 6.89
C PRO A 149 -7.39 21.30 5.57
N PHE A 150 -7.49 19.97 5.66
CA PHE A 150 -7.37 19.05 4.52
C PHE A 150 -8.41 17.93 4.51
N LEU A 151 -9.38 17.95 5.44
CA LEU A 151 -10.40 16.90 5.58
C LEU A 151 -11.28 16.78 4.33
N ASP A 152 -11.55 17.89 3.65
CA ASP A 152 -12.34 17.91 2.41
C ASP A 152 -11.71 17.06 1.30
N LEU A 153 -10.38 17.04 1.19
CA LEU A 153 -9.68 16.17 0.25
C LEU A 153 -9.91 14.67 0.52
N ILE A 154 -10.18 14.29 1.78
CA ILE A 154 -10.46 12.91 2.19
C ILE A 154 -11.91 12.52 1.91
N LEU A 155 -12.86 13.46 2.06
CA LEU A 155 -14.31 13.18 2.04
C LEU A 155 -15.03 13.59 0.75
N ASP A 156 -14.57 14.64 0.05
CA ASP A 156 -15.27 15.19 -1.11
C ASP A 156 -14.78 14.56 -2.42
N HIS A 157 -15.61 13.70 -3.01
CA HIS A 157 -15.35 13.05 -4.31
C HIS A 157 -15.22 14.03 -5.49
N SER A 158 -15.81 15.22 -5.39
CA SER A 158 -15.74 16.22 -6.45
C SER A 158 -14.40 16.97 -6.47
N LEU A 159 -13.63 16.86 -5.39
CA LEU A 159 -12.44 17.66 -5.18
C LEU A 159 -11.26 17.14 -6.00
N LYS A 160 -10.61 18.04 -6.75
CA LYS A 160 -9.41 17.72 -7.51
C LYS A 160 -8.17 17.98 -6.66
N PRO A 161 -7.27 17.00 -6.44
CA PRO A 161 -6.05 17.20 -5.66
C PRO A 161 -5.17 18.37 -6.13
N SER A 162 -5.22 18.71 -7.43
CA SER A 162 -4.48 19.83 -8.02
C SER A 162 -4.91 21.20 -7.50
N THR A 163 -6.06 21.33 -6.82
CA THR A 163 -6.51 22.59 -6.21
C THR A 163 -5.98 22.78 -4.78
N LYS A 164 -5.27 21.77 -4.24
CA LYS A 164 -4.76 21.78 -2.88
C LYS A 164 -3.28 22.10 -2.82
N THR A 165 -2.89 22.71 -1.72
CA THR A 165 -1.48 22.97 -1.41
C THR A 165 -0.73 21.66 -1.16
N THR A 166 0.60 21.67 -1.30
CA THR A 166 1.45 20.50 -1.04
C THR A 166 1.30 20.02 0.40
N THR A 167 1.15 20.95 1.34
CA THR A 167 0.88 20.67 2.75
C THR A 167 -0.42 19.90 2.95
N GLN A 168 -1.53 20.38 2.36
CA GLN A 168 -2.82 19.69 2.45
C GLN A 168 -2.77 18.30 1.82
N ALA A 169 -2.12 18.16 0.65
CA ALA A 169 -2.03 16.90 -0.06
C ALA A 169 -1.24 15.83 0.71
N GLN A 170 -0.08 16.17 1.28
CA GLN A 170 0.74 15.22 2.03
C GLN A 170 0.10 14.86 3.38
N LEU A 171 -0.48 15.83 4.09
CA LEU A 171 -1.19 15.55 5.35
C LEU A 171 -2.41 14.66 5.15
N ALA A 172 -3.19 14.88 4.09
CA ALA A 172 -4.31 14.00 3.74
C ALA A 172 -3.83 12.58 3.41
N THR A 173 -2.75 12.46 2.65
CA THR A 173 -2.16 11.16 2.27
C THR A 173 -1.71 10.38 3.50
N VAL A 174 -0.95 11.01 4.40
CA VAL A 174 -0.47 10.38 5.64
C VAL A 174 -1.64 10.04 6.57
N THR A 175 -2.65 10.89 6.66
CA THR A 175 -3.85 10.62 7.47
C THR A 175 -4.59 9.37 7.00
N VAL A 176 -4.81 9.22 5.69
CA VAL A 176 -5.47 8.01 5.14
C VAL A 176 -4.62 6.77 5.38
N GLN A 177 -3.31 6.87 5.20
CA GLN A 177 -2.40 5.75 5.48
C GLN A 177 -2.47 5.33 6.95
N VAL A 178 -2.38 6.27 7.90
CA VAL A 178 -2.54 6.00 9.34
C VAL A 178 -3.87 5.32 9.65
N ALA A 179 -4.96 5.81 9.07
CA ALA A 179 -6.29 5.24 9.26
C ALA A 179 -6.41 3.82 8.66
N LEU A 180 -5.75 3.55 7.53
CA LEU A 180 -5.64 2.20 6.97
C LEU A 180 -4.83 1.25 7.87
N ALA A 181 -3.74 1.70 8.50
CA ALA A 181 -3.03 0.89 9.52
C ALA A 181 -3.98 0.49 10.65
N ALA A 182 -4.69 1.48 11.18
CA ALA A 182 -5.61 1.25 12.28
C ALA A 182 -6.72 0.27 11.88
N PHE A 183 -7.26 0.40 10.67
CA PHE A 183 -8.23 -0.53 10.10
C PHE A 183 -7.66 -1.96 9.99
N TRP A 184 -6.48 -2.14 9.38
CA TRP A 184 -5.85 -3.45 9.26
C TRP A 184 -5.53 -4.09 10.62
N ALA A 185 -5.05 -3.29 11.57
CA ALA A 185 -4.78 -3.73 12.93
C ALA A 185 -6.06 -4.18 13.65
N ALA A 186 -7.19 -3.48 13.44
CA ALA A 186 -8.50 -3.88 13.96
C ALA A 186 -9.01 -5.19 13.34
N CYS A 187 -8.63 -5.47 12.09
CA CYS A 187 -8.84 -6.77 11.43
C CYS A 187 -7.88 -7.88 11.91
N GLY A 188 -6.99 -7.59 12.87
CA GLY A 188 -6.00 -8.55 13.38
C GLY A 188 -4.78 -8.75 12.48
N ILE A 189 -4.62 -7.94 11.43
CA ILE A 189 -3.50 -8.03 10.49
C ILE A 189 -2.43 -7.03 10.91
N LYS A 190 -1.26 -7.56 11.27
CA LYS A 190 -0.09 -6.77 11.66
C LYS A 190 1.11 -7.14 10.78
N PRO A 191 1.90 -6.16 10.32
CA PRO A 191 3.10 -6.44 9.55
C PRO A 191 4.19 -7.04 10.44
N ALA A 192 4.92 -8.02 9.89
CA ALA A 192 6.18 -8.52 10.45
C ALA A 192 7.38 -7.65 10.04
N MET A 193 7.21 -6.77 9.05
CA MET A 193 8.20 -5.80 8.57
C MET A 193 7.48 -4.70 7.79
N VAL A 194 8.05 -3.50 7.78
CA VAL A 194 7.55 -2.36 7.00
C VAL A 194 8.61 -1.80 6.05
N MET A 195 8.13 -1.24 4.95
CA MET A 195 8.92 -0.47 4.00
C MET A 195 8.11 0.75 3.58
N GLY A 196 8.77 1.88 3.39
CA GLY A 196 8.12 3.08 2.86
C GLY A 196 8.95 3.72 1.76
N HIS A 197 8.31 4.17 0.68
CA HIS A 197 8.97 4.90 -0.39
C HIS A 197 8.73 6.40 -0.23
N SER A 198 9.82 7.18 -0.09
CA SER A 198 9.74 8.65 0.02
C SER A 198 8.81 9.08 1.16
N LEU A 199 7.68 9.74 0.87
CA LEU A 199 6.67 10.10 1.87
C LEU A 199 6.17 8.88 2.70
N GLY A 200 6.12 7.69 2.09
CA GLY A 200 5.71 6.46 2.78
C GLY A 200 6.65 6.04 3.90
N GLU A 201 7.90 6.53 3.92
CA GLU A 201 8.90 6.18 4.93
C GLU A 201 8.49 6.69 6.33
N TYR A 202 7.88 7.88 6.43
CA TYR A 202 7.35 8.40 7.70
C TYR A 202 6.30 7.48 8.30
N TYR A 203 5.45 6.91 7.45
CA TYR A 203 4.41 5.99 7.88
C TYR A 203 4.95 4.61 8.24
N ALA A 204 5.97 4.11 7.52
CA ALA A 204 6.74 2.95 7.96
C ALA A 204 7.32 3.16 9.36
N LEU A 205 7.93 4.31 9.64
CA LEU A 205 8.45 4.62 10.97
C LEU A 205 7.38 4.65 12.05
N TYR A 206 6.21 5.20 11.75
CA TYR A 206 5.09 5.20 12.69
C TYR A 206 4.60 3.79 13.01
N VAL A 207 4.36 2.96 11.98
CA VAL A 207 3.92 1.57 12.18
C VAL A 207 4.97 0.73 12.89
N ALA A 208 6.25 1.06 12.73
CA ALA A 208 7.36 0.43 13.44
C ALA A 208 7.62 1.00 14.84
N GLY A 209 6.82 1.94 15.35
CA GLY A 209 7.00 2.53 16.69
C GLY A 209 8.17 3.50 16.82
N VAL A 210 8.83 3.86 15.71
CA VAL A 210 9.98 4.79 15.71
C VAL A 210 9.53 6.24 15.91
N LEU A 211 8.39 6.62 15.32
CA LEU A 211 7.80 7.96 15.44
C LEU A 211 6.39 7.89 16.01
N SER A 212 6.00 8.87 16.81
CA SER A 212 4.62 9.00 17.26
C SER A 212 3.71 9.56 16.16
N LEU A 213 2.39 9.44 16.34
CA LEU A 213 1.41 10.03 15.42
C LEU A 213 1.59 11.55 15.28
N SER A 214 1.82 12.26 16.40
CA SER A 214 2.06 13.70 16.36
C SER A 214 3.34 14.05 15.63
N ASP A 215 4.39 13.25 15.79
CA ASP A 215 5.68 13.48 15.16
C ASP A 215 5.61 13.31 13.65
N ILE A 216 4.92 12.28 13.13
CA ILE A 216 4.78 12.11 11.68
C ILE A 216 3.96 13.24 11.06
N LEU A 217 2.88 13.69 11.70
CA LEU A 217 2.05 14.79 11.19
C LEU A 217 2.83 16.10 11.19
N PHE A 218 3.59 16.36 12.26
CA PHE A 218 4.46 17.52 12.35
C PHE A 218 5.57 17.50 11.29
N LEU A 219 6.34 16.41 11.20
CA LEU A 219 7.44 16.28 10.25
C LEU A 219 6.98 16.38 8.80
N VAL A 220 5.86 15.73 8.45
CA VAL A 220 5.32 15.76 7.08
C VAL A 220 4.72 17.12 6.77
N GLY A 221 3.97 17.73 7.70
CA GLY A 221 3.41 19.07 7.51
C GLY A 221 4.51 20.12 7.32
N GLN A 222 5.54 20.10 8.16
CA GLN A 222 6.68 21.02 8.05
C GLN A 222 7.47 20.78 6.75
N ARG A 223 7.76 19.53 6.40
CA ARG A 223 8.41 19.17 5.13
C ARG A 223 7.64 19.74 3.95
N ALA A 224 6.33 19.51 3.91
CA ALA A 224 5.48 19.92 2.81
C ALA A 224 5.40 21.44 2.69
N ALA A 225 5.40 22.17 3.81
CA ALA A 225 5.47 23.63 3.82
C ALA A 225 6.79 24.15 3.24
N LEU A 226 7.93 23.57 3.64
CA LEU A 226 9.24 23.94 3.08
C LEU A 226 9.33 23.69 1.57
N ILE A 227 8.80 22.55 1.11
CA ILE A 227 8.77 22.22 -0.32
C ILE A 227 7.88 23.20 -1.09
N GLN A 228 6.76 23.60 -0.50
CA GLN A 228 5.84 24.56 -1.11
C GLN A 228 6.46 25.97 -1.24
N ASP A 229 7.29 26.37 -0.29
CA ASP A 229 7.98 27.66 -0.29
C ASP A 229 9.21 27.67 -1.21
N CYS A 230 9.57 26.55 -1.83
CA CYS A 230 10.62 26.52 -2.86
C CYS A 230 10.24 27.42 -4.04
N PRO A 231 11.15 28.31 -4.50
CA PRO A 231 10.92 29.12 -5.69
C PRO A 231 10.62 28.26 -6.94
N GLU A 232 9.96 28.85 -7.94
CA GLU A 232 9.79 28.23 -9.27
C GLU A 232 8.93 26.96 -9.31
N VAL A 233 7.82 26.95 -8.56
CA VAL A 233 6.78 25.91 -8.67
C VAL A 233 6.39 25.72 -10.15
N GLY A 234 6.42 24.48 -10.64
CA GLY A 234 6.11 24.15 -12.04
C GLY A 234 7.27 24.31 -13.03
N ALA A 235 8.45 24.75 -12.60
CA ALA A 235 9.65 24.76 -13.45
C ALA A 235 10.30 23.37 -13.58
N TYR A 236 9.92 22.42 -12.72
CA TYR A 236 10.46 21.06 -12.65
C TYR A 236 9.40 20.01 -13.01
N ALA A 237 9.86 18.87 -13.48
CA ALA A 237 9.04 17.70 -13.73
C ALA A 237 9.79 16.42 -13.31
N MET A 238 9.04 15.33 -13.18
CA MET A 238 9.60 14.01 -12.99
C MET A 238 9.12 13.07 -14.11
N LEU A 239 10.03 12.21 -14.55
CA LEU A 239 9.86 11.29 -15.66
C LEU A 239 10.29 9.89 -15.22
N ASP A 240 9.40 8.93 -15.31
CA ASP A 240 9.77 7.53 -15.18
C ASP A 240 10.27 7.01 -16.53
N ILE A 241 11.33 6.22 -16.51
CA ILE A 241 11.91 5.58 -17.69
C ILE A 241 11.96 4.07 -17.43
N ALA A 242 11.40 3.29 -18.35
CA ALA A 242 11.46 1.82 -18.32
C ALA A 242 12.86 1.29 -18.69
N ALA A 243 13.87 1.65 -17.90
CA ALA A 243 15.25 1.20 -18.02
C ALA A 243 15.96 1.15 -16.66
N SER A 244 17.09 0.43 -16.63
CA SER A 244 17.96 0.36 -15.44
C SER A 244 18.61 1.69 -15.12
N GLU A 245 19.01 1.88 -13.85
CA GLU A 245 19.77 3.05 -13.40
C GLU A 245 21.00 3.31 -14.29
N LYS A 246 21.76 2.26 -14.58
CA LYS A 246 22.97 2.35 -15.41
C LYS A 246 22.67 2.93 -16.79
N THR A 247 21.59 2.46 -17.43
CA THR A 247 21.16 2.97 -18.74
C THR A 247 20.73 4.43 -18.64
N VAL A 248 19.94 4.78 -17.62
CA VAL A 248 19.47 6.17 -17.44
C VAL A 248 20.63 7.13 -17.13
N ASN A 249 21.59 6.73 -16.31
CA ASN A 249 22.80 7.53 -16.05
C ASN A 249 23.64 7.74 -17.31
N GLN A 250 23.72 6.77 -18.21
CA GLN A 250 24.38 6.96 -19.52
C GLN A 250 23.65 7.98 -20.39
N LEU A 251 22.31 7.94 -20.42
CA LEU A 251 21.47 8.88 -21.15
C LEU A 251 21.59 10.32 -20.64
N ILE A 252 21.66 10.48 -19.31
CA ILE A 252 21.87 11.77 -18.63
C ILE A 252 23.30 12.28 -18.90
N SER A 253 24.32 11.43 -18.72
CA SER A 253 25.73 11.81 -18.92
C SER A 253 26.04 12.22 -20.35
N ALA A 254 25.32 11.70 -21.34
CA ALA A 254 25.40 12.15 -22.74
C ALA A 254 24.92 13.61 -22.93
N ARG A 255 24.34 14.24 -21.90
CA ARG A 255 23.80 15.61 -21.88
C ARG A 255 24.35 16.40 -20.69
N PRO A 256 25.64 16.75 -20.66
CA PRO A 256 26.30 17.33 -19.49
C PRO A 256 25.77 18.71 -19.06
N ARG A 257 24.95 19.38 -19.88
CA ARG A 257 24.28 20.65 -19.54
C ARG A 257 22.85 20.47 -19.01
N SER A 258 22.35 19.23 -18.97
CA SER A 258 21.02 18.91 -18.47
C SER A 258 20.98 18.99 -16.95
N SER A 259 19.87 19.48 -16.40
CA SER A 259 19.55 19.43 -14.98
C SER A 259 18.95 18.09 -14.53
N CYS A 260 18.81 17.12 -15.45
CA CYS A 260 18.24 15.80 -15.15
C CYS A 260 19.15 15.01 -14.20
N GLN A 261 18.56 14.45 -13.15
CA GLN A 261 19.23 13.57 -12.21
C GLN A 261 18.32 12.39 -11.83
N VAL A 262 18.92 11.26 -11.43
CA VAL A 262 18.17 10.10 -10.97
C VAL A 262 17.51 10.43 -9.63
N ALA A 263 16.19 10.38 -9.61
CA ALA A 263 15.36 10.74 -8.48
C ALA A 263 14.92 9.50 -7.69
N CYS A 264 14.60 8.39 -8.36
CA CYS A 264 14.24 7.17 -7.68
C CYS A 264 14.52 5.92 -8.51
N LEU A 265 14.79 4.81 -7.82
CA LEU A 265 14.97 3.48 -8.41
C LEU A 265 13.74 2.65 -8.05
N ASN A 266 12.78 2.55 -8.98
CA ASN A 266 11.49 1.91 -8.72
C ASN A 266 11.56 0.39 -8.89
N SER A 267 12.37 -0.09 -9.83
CA SER A 267 12.66 -1.51 -10.07
C SER A 267 13.98 -1.64 -10.85
N PRO A 268 14.53 -2.86 -11.04
CA PRO A 268 15.74 -3.06 -11.85
C PRO A 268 15.60 -2.56 -13.30
N SER A 269 14.37 -2.39 -13.77
CA SER A 269 14.03 -1.92 -15.11
C SER A 269 13.14 -0.67 -15.12
N ALA A 270 13.05 0.07 -14.00
CA ALA A 270 12.28 1.31 -13.92
C ALA A 270 12.99 2.35 -13.03
N THR A 271 13.36 3.47 -13.63
CA THR A 271 14.13 4.55 -13.00
C THR A 271 13.41 5.87 -13.18
N GLY A 272 13.15 6.59 -12.08
CA GLY A 272 12.59 7.93 -12.08
C GLY A 272 13.68 8.98 -12.16
N VAL A 273 13.45 10.01 -12.97
CA VAL A 273 14.35 11.14 -13.22
C VAL A 273 13.64 12.43 -12.86
N SER A 274 14.32 13.36 -12.22
CA SER A 274 13.83 14.70 -11.94
C SER A 274 14.71 15.76 -12.60
N GLY A 275 14.13 16.89 -13.00
CA GLY A 275 14.86 17.97 -13.64
C GLY A 275 13.95 19.11 -14.08
N LEU A 276 14.52 20.14 -14.71
CA LEU A 276 13.75 21.22 -15.32
C LEU A 276 12.81 20.67 -16.40
N VAL A 277 11.61 21.24 -16.52
CA VAL A 277 10.59 20.81 -17.51
C VAL A 277 11.17 20.75 -18.92
N ARG A 278 12.01 21.71 -19.31
CA ARG A 278 12.64 21.73 -20.64
C ARG A 278 13.56 20.52 -20.85
N ASP A 279 14.40 20.20 -19.86
CA ASP A 279 15.41 19.16 -19.96
C ASP A 279 14.76 17.76 -19.88
N ILE A 280 13.71 17.63 -19.06
CA ILE A 280 12.87 16.42 -18.99
C ILE A 280 12.18 16.15 -20.31
N LYS A 281 11.64 17.18 -20.99
CA LYS A 281 11.02 17.03 -22.31
C LYS A 281 12.03 16.58 -23.37
N GLU A 282 13.22 17.18 -23.39
CA GLU A 282 14.30 16.78 -24.29
C GLU A 282 14.75 15.33 -24.05
N LEU A 283 14.92 14.94 -22.77
CA LEU A 283 15.25 13.58 -22.39
C LEU A 283 14.14 12.61 -22.82
N GLN A 284 12.88 12.94 -22.54
CA GLN A 284 11.73 12.12 -22.92
C GLN A 284 11.66 11.90 -24.43
N GLN A 285 11.85 12.95 -25.23
CA GLN A 285 11.84 12.84 -26.69
C GLN A 285 12.94 11.91 -27.18
N HIS A 286 14.15 12.02 -26.63
CA HIS A 286 15.27 11.16 -26.99
C HIS A 286 15.08 9.71 -26.57
N VAL A 287 14.55 9.46 -25.37
CA VAL A 287 14.30 8.10 -24.88
C VAL A 287 13.18 7.42 -25.68
N ARG A 288 12.19 8.19 -26.15
CA ARG A 288 11.15 7.69 -27.06
C ARG A 288 11.71 7.21 -28.39
N THR A 289 12.81 7.78 -28.91
CA THR A 289 13.45 7.24 -30.14
C THR A 289 14.07 5.86 -29.92
N GLN A 290 14.20 5.42 -28.68
CA GLN A 290 14.69 4.09 -28.29
C GLN A 290 13.54 3.12 -27.95
N ASN A 291 12.29 3.49 -28.24
CA ASN A 291 11.08 2.70 -27.96
C ASN A 291 10.85 2.35 -26.47
N LEU A 292 11.40 3.15 -25.56
CA LEU A 292 11.20 2.98 -24.11
C LEU A 292 9.98 3.75 -23.61
N ARG A 293 9.23 3.15 -22.68
CA ARG A 293 8.10 3.82 -22.00
C ARG A 293 8.62 4.92 -21.08
N THR A 294 7.94 6.07 -21.13
CA THR A 294 8.37 7.30 -20.47
C THR A 294 7.22 8.11 -19.86
N PRO A 295 6.47 7.57 -18.87
CA PRO A 295 5.37 8.30 -18.27
C PRO A 295 5.87 9.53 -17.50
N LEU A 296 5.21 10.67 -17.75
CA LEU A 296 5.46 11.91 -17.01
C LEU A 296 4.62 11.91 -15.73
N LEU A 297 5.24 12.18 -14.59
CA LEU A 297 4.54 12.21 -13.32
C LEU A 297 3.83 13.56 -13.14
N PRO A 298 2.57 13.59 -12.70
CA PRO A 298 1.79 14.82 -12.50
C PRO A 298 2.18 15.51 -11.18
N VAL A 299 3.45 15.90 -11.06
CA VAL A 299 4.00 16.60 -9.89
C VAL A 299 4.61 17.93 -10.31
N ALA A 300 4.36 18.97 -9.50
CA ALA A 300 4.84 20.33 -9.76
C ALA A 300 6.28 20.60 -9.27
N TYR A 301 6.94 19.57 -8.72
CA TYR A 301 8.24 19.65 -8.08
C TYR A 301 9.15 18.51 -8.56
N GLY A 302 10.44 18.81 -8.69
CA GLY A 302 11.48 17.79 -8.83
C GLY A 302 11.86 17.23 -7.47
N PHE A 303 11.09 16.28 -6.94
CA PHE A 303 11.46 15.56 -5.72
C PHE A 303 12.74 14.74 -5.93
N HIS A 304 13.48 14.44 -4.85
CA HIS A 304 14.73 13.66 -4.91
C HIS A 304 15.75 14.27 -5.85
N SER A 305 15.97 15.56 -5.67
CA SER A 305 16.75 16.38 -6.57
C SER A 305 17.46 17.48 -5.78
N ALA A 306 18.63 17.91 -6.25
CA ALA A 306 19.37 19.05 -5.68
C ALA A 306 18.52 20.33 -5.54
N ARG A 307 17.35 20.41 -6.19
CA ARG A 307 16.44 21.55 -6.04
C ARG A 307 15.94 21.73 -4.62
N LEU A 308 15.82 20.64 -3.86
CA LEU A 308 15.37 20.65 -2.46
C LEU A 308 16.50 20.91 -1.47
N ASP A 309 17.77 20.98 -1.91
CA ASP A 309 18.93 21.25 -1.05
C ASP A 309 18.76 22.49 -0.14
N PRO A 310 18.19 23.63 -0.60
CA PRO A 310 18.00 24.80 0.25
C PRO A 310 17.07 24.56 1.44
N THR A 311 16.17 23.57 1.36
CA THR A 311 15.24 23.23 2.44
C THR A 311 15.86 22.33 3.50
N LEU A 312 16.98 21.66 3.20
CA LEU A 312 17.54 20.60 4.04
C LEU A 312 17.97 21.09 5.41
N ALA A 313 18.70 22.20 5.51
CA ALA A 313 19.22 22.67 6.79
C ALA A 313 18.09 23.04 7.78
N GLN A 314 17.03 23.67 7.25
CA GLN A 314 15.85 23.98 8.03
C GLN A 314 15.09 22.70 8.42
N TYR A 315 14.97 21.75 7.49
CA TYR A 315 14.31 20.48 7.78
C TYR A 315 15.07 19.63 8.80
N GLU A 316 16.40 19.56 8.71
CA GLU A 316 17.26 18.90 9.69
C GLU A 316 17.08 19.51 11.09
N THR A 317 16.98 20.83 11.19
CA THR A 317 16.72 21.52 12.47
C THR A 317 15.38 21.10 13.06
N ILE A 318 14.33 21.04 12.23
CA ILE A 318 12.99 20.59 12.64
C ILE A 318 13.02 19.13 13.08
N ALA A 319 13.67 18.25 12.30
CA ALA A 319 13.76 16.82 12.57
C ALA A 319 14.55 16.52 13.86
N ASN A 320 15.58 17.30 14.17
CA ASN A 320 16.34 17.17 15.43
C ASN A 320 15.51 17.56 16.67
N GLY A 321 14.40 18.29 16.50
CA GLY A 321 13.45 18.60 17.56
C GLY A 321 12.48 17.46 17.88
N VAL A 322 12.51 16.37 17.11
CA VAL A 322 11.59 15.24 17.23
C VAL A 322 12.30 14.02 17.82
N ARG A 323 11.56 13.22 18.61
CA ARG A 323 12.08 12.00 19.21
C ARG A 323 11.94 10.82 18.26
N PHE A 324 13.06 10.15 18.00
CA PHE A 324 13.10 8.85 17.34
C PHE A 324 13.31 7.75 18.38
N SER A 325 12.50 6.70 18.33
CA SER A 325 12.64 5.49 19.17
C SER A 325 13.29 4.35 18.38
N ALA A 326 13.76 3.32 19.08
CA ALA A 326 14.20 2.09 18.41
C ALA A 326 12.98 1.41 17.76
N PRO A 327 13.12 0.81 16.56
CA PRO A 327 12.01 0.15 15.90
C PRO A 327 11.53 -1.08 16.70
N GLU A 328 10.22 -1.30 16.74
CA GLU A 328 9.59 -2.48 17.34
C GLU A 328 9.51 -3.67 16.37
N ILE A 329 9.44 -3.37 15.07
CA ILE A 329 9.49 -4.33 13.97
C ILE A 329 10.51 -3.88 12.92
N PRO A 330 11.08 -4.80 12.12
CA PRO A 330 12.04 -4.46 11.07
C PRO A 330 11.54 -3.37 10.11
N VAL A 331 12.42 -2.42 9.79
CA VAL A 331 12.17 -1.33 8.82
C VAL A 331 13.18 -1.42 7.67
N ALA A 332 12.70 -1.70 6.46
CA ALA A 332 13.52 -1.61 5.26
C ALA A 332 13.55 -0.15 4.77
N SER A 333 14.68 0.53 5.00
CA SER A 333 14.84 1.94 4.64
C SER A 333 15.17 2.09 3.16
N THR A 334 14.33 2.84 2.45
CA THR A 334 14.55 3.19 1.04
C THR A 334 15.55 4.34 0.87
N LEU A 335 15.82 5.08 1.96
CA LEU A 335 16.88 6.08 2.03
C LEU A 335 18.27 5.45 2.21
N ARG A 336 18.38 4.46 3.10
CA ARG A 336 19.69 3.89 3.51
C ARG A 336 20.05 2.60 2.77
N GLY A 337 19.13 2.05 1.98
CA GLY A 337 19.34 0.76 1.30
C GLY A 337 19.60 -0.40 2.27
N SER A 338 19.14 -0.30 3.52
CA SER A 338 19.47 -1.24 4.61
C SER A 338 18.28 -1.49 5.53
N LEU A 339 18.34 -2.61 6.25
CA LEU A 339 17.34 -3.02 7.24
C LEU A 339 17.72 -2.49 8.62
N SER A 340 16.77 -1.84 9.30
CA SER A 340 16.88 -1.51 10.73
C SER A 340 16.07 -2.53 11.53
N LEU A 341 16.68 -3.16 12.53
CA LEU A 341 16.11 -4.26 13.31
C LEU A 341 15.71 -3.80 14.72
N PRO A 342 14.78 -4.52 15.38
CA PRO A 342 14.46 -4.25 16.77
C PRO A 342 15.70 -4.33 17.68
N GLY A 343 15.88 -3.31 18.52
CA GLY A 343 17.05 -3.17 19.40
C GLY A 343 18.21 -2.37 18.80
N ASP A 344 18.17 -2.02 17.51
CA ASP A 344 19.11 -1.04 16.95
C ASP A 344 18.95 0.32 17.64
N ALA A 345 20.07 1.01 17.85
CA ALA A 345 20.05 2.33 18.47
C ALA A 345 19.21 3.30 17.65
N ALA A 346 18.36 4.08 18.34
CA ALA A 346 17.61 5.17 17.73
C ALA A 346 18.57 6.25 17.21
N ARG A 347 18.95 6.15 15.95
CA ARG A 347 19.69 7.21 15.24
C ARG A 347 18.67 8.15 14.61
N PRO A 348 18.86 9.48 14.68
CA PRO A 348 18.00 10.43 13.99
C PRO A 348 17.77 9.95 12.55
N TRP A 349 16.51 9.65 12.26
CA TRP A 349 16.08 9.19 10.95
C TRP A 349 15.57 10.44 10.25
N VAL A 350 16.46 11.17 9.59
CA VAL A 350 16.06 12.34 8.82
C VAL A 350 15.88 11.88 7.37
N PRO A 351 14.64 11.67 6.88
CA PRO A 351 14.45 11.34 5.49
C PRO A 351 14.89 12.55 4.66
N ARG A 352 15.95 12.38 3.88
CA ARG A 352 16.47 13.45 3.01
C ARG A 352 15.77 13.33 1.67
N ASP A 353 15.00 14.36 1.31
CA ASP A 353 14.33 14.44 0.00
C ASP A 353 15.26 14.75 -1.17
N THR A 354 16.56 14.75 -0.94
CA THR A 354 17.60 15.02 -1.94
C THR A 354 18.41 13.77 -2.28
N VAL A 355 18.22 12.69 -1.51
CA VAL A 355 18.77 11.37 -1.81
C VAL A 355 17.77 10.63 -2.67
N SER A 356 18.25 9.94 -3.70
CA SER A 356 17.41 9.13 -4.58
C SER A 356 16.67 8.08 -3.75
N ALA A 357 15.34 8.02 -3.86
CA ALA A 357 14.56 7.01 -3.15
C ALA A 357 14.71 5.65 -3.85
N GLN A 358 15.09 4.61 -3.12
CA GLN A 358 15.27 3.26 -3.69
C GLN A 358 14.14 2.34 -3.22
N LEU A 359 13.20 1.96 -4.10
CA LEU A 359 12.16 0.97 -3.77
C LEU A 359 12.75 -0.41 -3.46
N LEU A 360 13.97 -0.69 -3.93
CA LEU A 360 14.71 -1.89 -3.61
C LEU A 360 16.05 -1.46 -2.98
N PRO A 361 16.32 -1.77 -1.70
CA PRO A 361 17.70 -1.78 -1.21
C PRO A 361 18.55 -2.68 -2.11
N ASP A 362 19.86 -2.46 -2.17
CA ASP A 362 20.77 -3.28 -2.97
C ASP A 362 20.83 -4.72 -2.42
N PHE A 363 19.85 -5.54 -2.80
CA PHE A 363 19.58 -6.87 -2.23
C PHE A 363 20.72 -7.87 -2.46
N ASP A 364 21.53 -7.67 -3.50
CA ASP A 364 22.67 -8.54 -3.81
C ASP A 364 23.80 -8.41 -2.78
N SER A 365 23.95 -7.26 -2.14
CA SER A 365 24.98 -7.03 -1.11
C SER A 365 24.59 -7.49 0.30
N ASN A 366 23.30 -7.72 0.56
CA ASN A 366 22.74 -7.95 1.89
C ASN A 366 21.88 -9.23 2.01
N GLN A 367 22.08 -10.23 1.14
CA GLN A 367 21.33 -11.51 1.15
C GLN A 367 21.28 -12.19 2.54
N ALA A 368 22.33 -12.03 3.36
CA ALA A 368 22.38 -12.60 4.71
C ALA A 368 21.36 -11.97 5.70
N ALA A 369 20.98 -10.70 5.52
CA ALA A 369 20.02 -10.00 6.37
C ALA A 369 18.56 -10.13 5.89
N PHE A 370 18.35 -10.28 4.57
CA PHE A 370 17.02 -10.34 3.94
C PHE A 370 16.53 -11.77 3.63
N GLY A 371 17.42 -12.78 3.66
CA GLY A 371 17.14 -14.16 3.23
C GLY A 371 16.03 -14.89 4.01
N GLY A 372 15.54 -14.31 5.11
CA GLY A 372 14.38 -14.82 5.86
C GLY A 372 13.03 -14.18 5.51
N PHE A 373 13.00 -13.14 4.67
CA PHE A 373 11.79 -12.38 4.32
C PHE A 373 11.47 -12.36 2.82
N PHE A 374 12.49 -12.45 1.97
CA PHE A 374 12.33 -12.56 0.51
C PHE A 374 13.18 -13.74 0.01
N ASP A 375 12.55 -14.86 -0.33
CA ASP A 375 13.23 -15.94 -1.04
C ASP A 375 13.39 -15.52 -2.49
N SER A 376 14.61 -15.13 -2.88
CA SER A 376 14.96 -14.74 -4.25
C SER A 376 14.91 -15.92 -5.24
N ARG A 377 14.52 -17.13 -4.80
CA ARG A 377 14.49 -18.34 -5.64
C ARG A 377 13.21 -18.55 -6.45
N THR A 378 12.14 -17.77 -6.27
CA THR A 378 10.87 -18.01 -7.00
C THR A 378 10.64 -17.14 -8.26
N CYS A 379 11.63 -16.34 -8.69
CA CYS A 379 11.56 -15.65 -9.98
C CYS A 379 12.83 -15.87 -10.81
N GLN A 380 13.13 -17.12 -11.15
CA GLN A 380 13.84 -17.41 -12.39
C GLN A 380 12.86 -18.11 -13.34
N PRO A 381 12.58 -17.59 -14.54
CA PRO A 381 11.96 -18.41 -15.57
C PRO A 381 12.94 -19.55 -15.89
N SER A 382 12.50 -20.79 -15.70
CA SER A 382 13.26 -21.97 -16.10
C SER A 382 13.61 -21.83 -17.59
N ARG A 383 14.90 -21.80 -17.88
CA ARG A 383 15.45 -21.65 -19.23
C ARG A 383 15.56 -22.98 -19.99
N GLU A 384 14.73 -23.95 -19.64
CA GLU A 384 14.65 -25.26 -20.27
C GLU A 384 13.17 -25.61 -20.42
N ASP A 385 12.65 -25.49 -21.65
CA ASP A 385 11.54 -26.31 -22.20
C ASP A 385 11.06 -25.89 -23.61
N TYR A 386 11.76 -24.98 -24.29
CA TYR A 386 11.58 -24.79 -25.74
C TYR A 386 12.55 -25.65 -26.57
N ARG A 387 12.46 -26.98 -26.47
CA ARG A 387 12.89 -27.89 -27.54
C ARG A 387 12.02 -29.14 -27.62
N SER A 388 11.48 -29.33 -28.82
CA SER A 388 10.78 -30.51 -29.34
C SER A 388 9.32 -30.67 -28.91
N HIS A 389 8.39 -30.41 -29.81
CA HIS A 389 7.76 -31.44 -30.64
C HIS A 389 6.96 -30.76 -31.77
N ARG A 390 7.21 -31.28 -32.99
CA ARG A 390 6.63 -31.07 -34.32
C ARG A 390 5.52 -30.05 -34.53
#